data_AF-A0A2E4NJ89-F1
#
_entry.id   AF-A0A2E4NJ89-F1
#
_cell.length_a   1.000
_cell.length_b   1.000
_cell.length_c   1.000
_cell.angle_alpha   90.00
_cell.angle_beta   90.00
_cell.angle_gamma   90.00
#
_symmetry.space_group_name_H-M   'P 1'
#
loop_
_entity.id
_entity.type
_entity.pdbx_description
1 polymer ?
#
loop_
_entity_poly.entity_id
_entity_poly.type
_entity_poly.pdbx_seq_one_letter_code
_entity_poly.pdbx_strand_id
1 'polypeptide(L)'
;MPAFKTFSIGSGKNCDIHLEQSSIDNIHAELVIARNGKLYLTDRASENGTFRKRGGRWVRLKQDYILPTESLRFGDFHISVSVLMQFITPNGADTLLAASANSIDASNIKGAAAYDPKSALPTGRVRRSVDTGEIIAVEKE
;
A
#
# COMPACT_ATOMS: atom_id res chain seq x y z
N MET A 1 -20.19 13.74 -8.46
CA MET A 1 -19.08 12.79 -8.78
C MET A 1 -19.19 11.61 -7.83
N PRO A 2 -19.03 10.37 -8.30
CA PRO A 2 -19.19 9.19 -7.43
C PRO A 2 -18.18 9.21 -6.28
N ALA A 3 -18.60 8.72 -5.11
CA ALA A 3 -17.80 8.75 -3.88
C ALA A 3 -16.57 7.82 -3.92
N PHE A 4 -16.55 6.89 -4.88
CA PHE A 4 -15.51 5.89 -5.11
C PHE A 4 -15.36 5.63 -6.61
N LYS A 5 -14.14 5.30 -7.04
CA LYS A 5 -13.84 4.77 -8.38
C LYS A 5 -13.35 3.34 -8.25
N THR A 6 -13.87 2.44 -9.07
CA THR A 6 -13.47 1.03 -9.10
C THR A 6 -12.74 0.74 -10.39
N PHE A 7 -11.65 0.00 -10.29
CA PHE A 7 -10.83 -0.45 -11.42
C PHE A 7 -10.67 -1.96 -11.35
N SER A 8 -10.86 -2.61 -12.48
CA SER A 8 -10.65 -4.04 -12.65
C SER A 8 -9.19 -4.34 -13.00
N ILE A 9 -8.62 -5.37 -12.38
CA ILE A 9 -7.25 -5.83 -12.58
C ILE A 9 -7.30 -7.27 -13.09
N GLY A 10 -6.61 -7.54 -14.20
CA GLY A 10 -6.52 -8.90 -14.74
C GLY A 10 -5.77 -8.96 -16.06
N SER A 11 -5.64 -10.17 -16.58
CA SER A 11 -5.06 -10.45 -17.90
C SER A 11 -6.07 -10.32 -19.03
N GLY A 12 -7.34 -10.02 -18.72
CA GLY A 12 -8.39 -9.80 -19.71
C GLY A 12 -8.22 -8.44 -20.41
N LYS A 13 -8.48 -8.39 -21.72
CA LYS A 13 -8.39 -7.15 -22.53
C LYS A 13 -9.40 -6.07 -22.11
N ASN A 14 -10.44 -6.46 -21.38
CA ASN A 14 -11.49 -5.57 -20.89
C ASN A 14 -11.24 -5.05 -19.47
N CYS A 15 -10.08 -5.37 -18.86
CA CYS A 15 -9.71 -4.83 -17.56
C CYS A 15 -9.16 -3.41 -17.69
N ASP A 16 -9.44 -2.57 -16.69
CA ASP A 16 -8.88 -1.22 -16.61
C ASP A 16 -7.35 -1.27 -16.45
N ILE A 17 -6.87 -2.21 -15.65
CA ILE A 17 -5.45 -2.47 -15.43
C ILE A 17 -5.13 -3.84 -16.01
N HIS A 18 -4.60 -3.81 -17.23
CA HIS A 18 -4.23 -5.01 -17.97
C HIS A 18 -2.83 -5.50 -17.56
N LEU A 19 -2.77 -6.71 -17.00
CA LEU A 19 -1.53 -7.38 -16.60
C LEU A 19 -1.37 -8.67 -17.43
N GLU A 20 -0.56 -8.61 -18.49
CA GLU A 20 -0.35 -9.73 -19.41
C GLU A 20 0.59 -10.78 -18.80
N GLN A 21 0.06 -11.60 -17.89
CA GLN A 21 0.80 -12.66 -17.20
C GLN A 21 -0.05 -13.94 -17.11
N SER A 22 0.58 -15.10 -17.31
CA SER A 22 -0.10 -16.40 -17.28
C SER A 22 -0.62 -16.81 -15.91
N SER A 23 -0.03 -16.26 -14.84
CA SER A 23 -0.44 -16.54 -13.45
C SER A 23 -1.58 -15.64 -12.95
N ILE A 24 -2.10 -14.76 -13.81
CA ILE A 24 -3.16 -13.80 -13.50
C ILE A 24 -4.41 -14.14 -14.31
N ASP A 25 -5.55 -14.20 -13.62
CA ASP A 25 -6.85 -14.47 -14.23
C ASP A 25 -7.37 -13.30 -15.05
N ASN A 26 -8.30 -13.58 -15.96
CA ASN A 26 -8.94 -12.56 -16.78
C ASN A 26 -9.55 -11.42 -15.95
N ILE A 27 -10.11 -11.75 -14.78
CA ILE A 27 -10.59 -10.81 -13.75
C ILE A 27 -10.04 -11.31 -12.41
N HIS A 28 -8.88 -10.79 -12.00
CA HIS A 28 -8.14 -11.30 -10.86
C HIS A 28 -8.44 -10.53 -9.56
N ALA A 29 -8.51 -9.21 -9.64
CA ALA A 29 -8.78 -8.36 -8.49
C ALA A 29 -9.50 -7.06 -8.90
N GLU A 30 -10.05 -6.37 -7.91
CA GLU A 30 -10.65 -5.05 -8.05
C GLU A 30 -9.98 -4.06 -7.08
N LEU A 31 -9.64 -2.88 -7.59
CA LEU A 31 -9.10 -1.78 -6.81
C LEU A 31 -10.14 -0.66 -6.71
N VAL A 32 -10.50 -0.30 -5.48
CA VAL A 32 -11.39 0.82 -5.19
C VAL A 32 -10.57 1.97 -4.63
N ILE A 33 -10.74 3.14 -5.23
CA ILE A 33 -10.16 4.41 -4.77
C ILE A 33 -11.28 5.25 -4.18
N ALA A 34 -11.23 5.46 -2.87
CA ALA A 34 -12.15 6.34 -2.17
C ALA A 34 -11.78 7.82 -2.40
N ARG A 35 -12.75 8.72 -2.21
CA ARG A 35 -12.53 10.18 -2.38
C ARG A 35 -11.42 10.76 -1.50
N ASN A 36 -11.13 10.15 -0.36
CA ASN A 36 -10.05 10.53 0.55
C ASN A 36 -8.68 9.96 0.14
N GLY A 37 -8.57 9.31 -1.02
CA GLY A 37 -7.34 8.70 -1.52
C GLY A 37 -7.04 7.32 -0.91
N LYS A 38 -7.90 6.78 -0.04
CA LYS A 38 -7.71 5.42 0.49
C LYS A 38 -7.93 4.39 -0.62
N LEU A 39 -7.02 3.42 -0.67
CA LEU A 39 -7.02 2.34 -1.63
C LEU A 39 -7.52 1.06 -0.94
N TYR A 40 -8.51 0.42 -1.54
CA TYR A 40 -9.07 -0.84 -1.05
C TYR A 40 -8.98 -1.88 -2.16
N LEU A 41 -8.29 -2.99 -1.89
CA LEU A 41 -8.08 -4.05 -2.86
C LEU A 41 -8.91 -5.26 -2.48
N THR A 42 -9.58 -5.85 -3.47
CA THR A 42 -10.38 -7.08 -3.33
C THR A 42 -9.93 -8.11 -4.35
N ASP A 43 -9.52 -9.28 -3.89
CA ASP A 43 -9.24 -10.45 -4.72
C ASP A 43 -10.56 -11.09 -5.17
N ARG A 44 -10.71 -11.35 -6.48
CA ARG A 44 -11.94 -11.89 -7.08
C ARG A 44 -11.95 -13.42 -7.11
N ALA A 45 -11.49 -14.04 -6.03
CA ALA A 45 -11.29 -15.49 -5.92
C ALA A 45 -10.36 -16.02 -7.02
N SER A 46 -9.22 -15.34 -7.17
CA SER A 46 -8.24 -15.73 -8.18
C SER A 46 -7.62 -17.10 -7.89
N GLU A 47 -7.24 -17.81 -8.94
CA GLU A 47 -6.70 -19.18 -8.84
C GLU A 47 -5.39 -19.19 -8.03
N ASN A 48 -4.46 -18.32 -8.41
CA ASN A 48 -3.16 -18.22 -7.74
C ASN A 48 -3.18 -17.31 -6.50
N GLY A 49 -4.18 -16.43 -6.39
CA GLY A 49 -4.36 -15.54 -5.25
C GLY A 49 -3.61 -14.22 -5.33
N THR A 50 -4.12 -13.27 -4.56
CA THR A 50 -3.45 -12.01 -4.24
C THR A 50 -2.75 -12.06 -2.88
N PHE A 51 -1.55 -11.49 -2.79
CA PHE A 51 -0.74 -11.40 -1.57
C PHE A 51 -0.16 -10.00 -1.39
N ARG A 52 0.09 -9.62 -0.14
CA ARG A 52 0.83 -8.40 0.23
C ARG A 52 2.05 -8.72 1.07
N LYS A 53 3.06 -7.86 1.00
CA LYS A 53 4.27 -7.99 1.81
C LYS A 53 4.08 -7.33 3.18
N ARG A 54 4.17 -8.10 4.26
CA ARG A 54 4.10 -7.63 5.66
C ARG A 54 5.26 -8.25 6.44
N GLY A 55 6.11 -7.43 7.06
CA GLY A 55 7.24 -7.93 7.87
C GLY A 55 8.17 -8.88 7.12
N GLY A 56 8.39 -8.63 5.82
CA GLY A 56 9.24 -9.47 4.97
C GLY A 56 8.59 -10.76 4.45
N ARG A 57 7.34 -11.06 4.83
CA ARG A 57 6.60 -12.26 4.41
C ARG A 57 5.43 -11.90 3.48
N TRP A 58 5.08 -12.83 2.59
CA TRP A 58 3.89 -12.73 1.76
C TRP A 58 2.68 -13.26 2.54
N VAL A 59 1.67 -12.41 2.72
CA VAL A 59 0.43 -12.75 3.41
C VAL A 59 -0.71 -12.67 2.41
N ARG A 60 -1.56 -13.70 2.36
CA ARG A 60 -2.69 -13.75 1.43
C ARG A 60 -3.68 -12.62 1.76
N LEU A 61 -4.10 -11.91 0.73
CA LEU A 61 -4.98 -10.76 0.80
C LEU A 61 -6.27 -11.11 0.06
N LYS A 62 -7.36 -11.26 0.79
CA LYS A 62 -8.70 -11.44 0.20
C LYS A 62 -9.34 -10.08 -0.08
N GLN A 63 -9.37 -9.23 0.94
CA GLN A 63 -9.84 -7.86 0.85
C GLN A 63 -9.24 -7.07 2.00
N ASP A 64 -8.62 -5.92 1.74
CA ASP A 64 -8.13 -5.01 2.79
C ASP A 64 -7.75 -3.64 2.20
N TYR A 65 -7.57 -2.67 3.09
CA TYR A 65 -6.90 -1.43 2.73
C TYR A 65 -5.40 -1.67 2.46
N ILE A 66 -4.91 -1.01 1.44
CA ILE A 66 -3.50 -1.07 1.01
C ILE A 66 -2.89 0.34 0.98
N LEU A 67 -1.58 0.40 1.18
CA LEU A 67 -0.82 1.65 1.06
C LEU A 67 -0.15 1.73 -0.33
N PRO A 68 0.06 2.94 -0.88
CA PRO A 68 0.81 3.13 -2.13
C PRO A 68 2.23 2.55 -2.10
N THR A 69 2.86 2.55 -0.92
CA THR A 69 4.21 2.04 -0.71
C THR A 69 4.28 0.52 -0.55
N GLU A 70 3.15 -0.18 -0.44
CA GLU A 70 3.14 -1.63 -0.27
C GLU A 70 3.48 -2.36 -1.57
N SER A 71 4.09 -3.54 -1.42
CA SER A 71 4.32 -4.49 -2.51
C SER A 71 3.22 -5.53 -2.51
N LEU A 72 2.60 -5.71 -3.67
CA LEU A 72 1.60 -6.71 -3.95
C LEU A 72 2.16 -7.80 -4.85
N ARG A 73 1.55 -8.98 -4.75
CA ARG A 73 1.80 -10.11 -5.63
C ARG A 73 0.46 -10.66 -6.10
N PHE A 74 0.29 -10.73 -7.41
CA PHE A 74 -0.86 -11.31 -8.10
C PHE A 74 -0.39 -12.60 -8.78
N GLY A 75 -0.72 -13.75 -8.22
CA GLY A 75 -0.10 -15.01 -8.62
C GLY A 75 1.42 -14.97 -8.49
N ASP A 76 2.17 -15.03 -9.60
CA ASP A 76 3.64 -14.92 -9.61
C ASP A 76 4.15 -13.53 -9.95
N PHE A 77 3.26 -12.62 -10.32
CA PHE A 77 3.60 -11.25 -10.70
C PHE A 77 3.73 -10.35 -9.49
N HIS A 78 4.87 -9.65 -9.34
CA HIS A 78 5.15 -8.75 -8.21
C HIS A 78 5.12 -7.30 -8.69
N ILE A 79 4.39 -6.44 -7.98
CA ILE A 79 4.24 -5.03 -8.35
C ILE A 79 4.01 -4.18 -7.09
N SER A 80 4.55 -2.96 -7.06
CA SER A 80 4.23 -1.99 -6.01
C SER A 80 2.95 -1.25 -6.34
N VAL A 81 2.19 -0.86 -5.32
CA VAL A 81 0.92 -0.15 -5.50
C VAL A 81 1.15 1.19 -6.21
N SER A 82 2.23 1.90 -5.92
CA SER A 82 2.61 3.12 -6.64
C SER A 82 2.74 2.93 -8.15
N VAL A 83 3.32 1.81 -8.60
CA VAL A 83 3.43 1.49 -10.03
C VAL A 83 2.07 1.09 -10.60
N LEU A 84 1.29 0.31 -9.86
CA LEU A 84 -0.08 -0.06 -10.23
C LEU A 84 -0.95 1.18 -10.49
N MET A 85 -0.80 2.23 -9.67
CA MET A 85 -1.55 3.49 -9.78
C MET A 85 -1.19 4.31 -11.03
N GLN A 86 0.02 4.15 -11.58
CA GLN A 86 0.43 4.87 -12.80
C GLN A 86 -0.37 4.40 -14.02
N PHE A 87 -0.81 3.14 -14.06
CA PHE A 87 -1.66 2.62 -15.14
C PHE A 87 -3.03 3.31 -15.19
N ILE A 88 -3.50 3.83 -14.06
CA ILE A 88 -4.82 4.45 -13.92
C ILE A 88 -4.77 5.96 -14.16
N THR A 89 -3.65 6.59 -13.81
CA THR A 89 -3.48 8.06 -13.87
C THR A 89 -2.35 8.41 -14.84
N PRO A 90 -2.58 8.39 -16.16
CA PRO A 90 -1.51 8.56 -17.14
C PRO A 90 -0.80 9.94 -17.11
N ASN A 91 -1.28 10.93 -16.33
CA ASN A 91 -0.71 12.29 -16.31
C ASN A 91 -0.66 12.96 -14.90
N GLY A 92 -0.64 12.17 -13.82
CA GLY A 92 -0.67 12.73 -12.44
C GLY A 92 0.54 12.38 -11.55
N ALA A 93 1.44 11.52 -12.01
CA ALA A 93 2.56 11.04 -11.18
C ALA A 93 3.67 12.10 -10.99
N ASP A 94 3.72 13.13 -11.85
CA ASP A 94 4.78 14.15 -11.80
C ASP A 94 4.68 15.02 -10.54
N THR A 95 3.49 15.28 -10.00
CA THR A 95 3.32 16.18 -8.84
C THR A 95 3.59 15.52 -7.48
N LEU A 96 3.50 14.19 -7.36
CA LEU A 96 3.78 13.48 -6.09
C LEU A 96 5.19 12.90 -6.02
N LEU A 97 5.84 12.64 -7.17
CA LEU A 97 7.23 12.16 -7.22
C LEU A 97 8.24 13.31 -7.28
N ALA A 98 7.91 14.44 -7.93
CA ALA A 98 8.81 15.62 -7.97
C ALA A 98 8.97 16.32 -6.61
N ALA A 99 7.98 16.21 -5.71
CA ALA A 99 8.08 16.75 -4.35
C ALA A 99 9.13 16.01 -3.49
N SER A 100 9.57 14.82 -3.89
CA SER A 100 10.62 14.07 -3.19
C SER A 100 11.98 14.10 -3.92
N ALA A 101 12.07 14.73 -5.10
CA ALA A 101 13.29 14.81 -5.89
C ALA A 101 14.11 16.09 -5.60
N ASN A 102 13.59 17.05 -4.84
CA ASN A 102 14.23 18.37 -4.66
C ASN A 102 14.71 18.69 -3.22
N SER A 103 14.89 17.68 -2.36
CA SER A 103 15.61 17.86 -1.10
C SER A 103 16.25 16.55 -0.63
N ILE A 104 17.26 16.08 -1.37
CA ILE A 104 18.29 15.22 -0.79
C ILE A 104 19.63 15.86 -1.14
N ASP A 105 20.00 16.87 -0.34
CA ASP A 105 21.39 17.30 -0.22
C ASP A 105 22.20 16.12 0.31
N ALA A 106 23.04 15.57 -0.56
CA ALA A 106 23.78 14.34 -0.39
C ALA A 106 25.04 14.54 0.47
N SER A 107 24.89 15.01 1.71
CA SER A 107 26.05 15.29 2.57
C SER A 107 26.04 14.70 3.98
N ASN A 108 25.07 13.85 4.37
CA ASN A 108 25.15 13.22 5.70
C ASN A 108 24.41 11.87 5.83
N ILE A 109 24.97 10.79 5.29
CA ILE A 109 24.61 9.42 5.69
C ILE A 109 25.76 8.85 6.53
N LYS A 110 25.72 9.12 7.84
CA LYS A 110 26.37 8.31 8.87
C LYS A 110 25.31 7.79 9.82
N GLY A 111 25.14 6.47 9.87
CA GLY A 111 24.41 5.81 10.94
C GLY A 111 23.43 4.74 10.46
N ALA A 112 23.94 3.59 10.03
CA ALA A 112 23.15 2.36 10.05
C ALA A 112 23.03 1.89 11.51
N ALA A 113 21.90 2.14 12.16
CA ALA A 113 21.57 1.54 13.45
C ALA A 113 20.47 0.49 13.23
N ALA A 114 20.78 -0.76 13.59
CA ALA A 114 19.89 -1.90 13.50
C ALA A 114 18.58 -1.65 14.27
N TYR A 115 17.45 -1.90 13.60
CA TYR A 115 16.12 -1.79 14.19
C TYR A 115 15.90 -2.95 15.17
N ASP A 116 15.92 -2.65 16.48
CA ASP A 116 15.55 -3.60 17.53
C ASP A 116 14.10 -3.35 17.99
N PRO A 117 13.17 -4.31 17.80
CA PRO A 117 11.74 -4.11 18.08
C PRO A 117 11.41 -3.99 19.57
N LYS A 118 12.36 -4.25 20.48
CA LYS A 118 12.13 -4.15 21.94
C LYS A 118 12.32 -2.74 22.46
N SER A 119 13.13 -1.92 21.80
CA SER A 119 13.33 -0.50 22.13
C SER A 119 12.20 0.43 21.66
N ALA A 120 11.27 -0.08 20.84
CA ALA A 120 10.17 0.70 20.26
C ALA A 120 8.88 0.71 21.11
N LEU A 121 8.86 0.02 22.26
CA LEU A 121 7.71 0.11 23.17
C LEU A 121 7.83 1.37 24.03
N PRO A 122 6.75 2.17 24.17
CA PRO A 122 6.74 3.33 25.06
C PRO A 122 6.92 2.86 26.51
N THR A 123 8.09 3.16 27.09
CA THR A 123 8.40 2.86 28.49
C THR A 123 7.83 3.97 29.37
N GLY A 124 6.56 3.83 29.78
CA GLY A 124 5.90 4.82 30.63
C GLY A 124 4.45 4.46 30.96
N ARG A 125 3.82 5.25 31.84
CA ARG A 125 2.40 5.11 32.15
C ARG A 125 1.59 5.62 30.95
N VAL A 126 1.04 4.70 30.19
CA VAL A 126 0.16 4.97 29.06
C VAL A 126 -1.24 5.33 29.55
N ARG A 127 -1.85 6.40 29.01
CA ARG A 127 -3.29 6.68 29.15
C ARG A 127 -3.96 6.50 27.79
N ARG A 128 -5.24 6.12 27.81
CA ARG A 128 -6.06 6.10 26.59
C ARG A 128 -6.90 7.37 26.51
N SER A 129 -6.92 7.99 25.34
CA SER A 129 -7.83 9.09 25.04
C SER A 129 -9.27 8.60 25.20
N VAL A 130 -10.08 9.34 25.95
CA VAL A 130 -11.50 8.99 26.17
C VAL A 130 -12.37 9.22 24.94
N ASP A 131 -11.91 10.06 24.01
CA ASP A 131 -12.62 10.42 22.79
C ASP A 131 -12.25 9.50 21.61
N THR A 132 -10.95 9.24 21.44
CA THR A 132 -10.43 8.52 20.26
C THR A 132 -9.99 7.08 20.54
N GLY A 133 -9.90 6.68 21.82
CA GLY A 133 -9.40 5.36 22.23
C GLY A 133 -7.89 5.15 22.01
N GLU A 134 -7.18 6.15 21.49
CA GLU A 134 -5.75 6.06 21.19
C GLU A 134 -4.89 6.07 22.46
N ILE A 135 -3.78 5.34 22.39
CA ILE A 135 -2.76 5.27 23.44
C ILE A 135 -1.91 6.55 23.38
N ILE A 136 -2.02 7.39 24.40
CA ILE A 136 -1.23 8.61 24.56
C ILE A 136 -0.17 8.34 25.65
N ALA A 137 1.09 8.56 25.31
CA ALA A 137 2.18 8.59 26.29
C ALA A 137 2.09 9.88 27.09
N VAL A 138 2.06 9.79 28.43
CA VAL A 138 2.09 10.97 29.29
C VAL A 138 3.55 11.30 29.56
N GLU A 139 4.04 12.43 29.04
CA GLU A 139 5.33 12.99 29.44
C GLU A 139 5.27 13.35 30.93
N LYS A 140 6.29 12.95 31.69
CA LYS A 140 6.38 13.28 33.13
C LYS A 140 6.69 14.77 33.28
N GLU A 141 6.00 15.41 34.22
CA GLU A 141 6.38 16.69 34.83
C GLU A 141 7.75 16.60 35.51
#